data_AF-A0A9J7N7X6-F1
#
_entry.id   AF-A0A9J7N7X6-F1
#
_cell.length_a   1.000
_cell.length_b   1.000
_cell.length_c   1.000
_cell.angle_alpha   90.00
_cell.angle_beta   90.00
_cell.angle_gamma   90.00
#
_symmetry.space_group_name_H-M   'P 1'
#
loop_
_entity.id
_entity.type
_entity.pdbx_description
1 polymer ?
#
loop_
_entity_poly.entity_id
_entity_poly.type
_entity_poly.pdbx_seq_one_letter_code
_entity_poly.pdbx_strand_id
1 'polypeptide(L)'
;MALLDNGEVYGWGYNGNGQLGVGNNVNQPNPCRVAALQQMIVVQIVCGYAHAMALTDEGSVYAWGANSYGQLGTGNKANLVTPTKIALDKGRFVEIGATHYNHVSSAVTQTGKVYMWGQCRGQSITSPMETRFSTVDDAFACFSMPAVTWRPLSFETDNFYTIERHLRMAFDNQETSDLKFMVEGRVVHVHKAVLKIRCEHFRSMFQAHWGEDDKDVIEITQFSYPVYRAFLEYLYTDQVDLPPEDAIGLLDLANSYCEQQLKKLCERIIKQGITVENAAMLLAAAIKYEARDLEEFCFRFCFNHMTAVTQTEAFNKLDEQTVKNFILKAAQRGAFKY
;
A
#
# COMPACT_ATOMS: atom_id res chain seq x y z
N MET A 1 -9.32 -5.65 19.51
CA MET A 1 -10.25 -4.92 18.62
C MET A 1 -10.33 -5.67 17.31
N ALA A 2 -11.41 -5.51 16.54
CA ALA A 2 -11.54 -6.02 15.19
C ALA A 2 -11.86 -4.89 14.23
N LEU A 3 -11.31 -5.02 13.02
CA LEU A 3 -11.64 -4.23 11.85
C LEU A 3 -12.38 -5.12 10.87
N LEU A 4 -13.57 -4.71 10.44
CA LEU A 4 -14.34 -5.39 9.40
C LEU A 4 -13.96 -4.84 8.03
N ASP A 5 -14.23 -5.61 6.97
CA ASP A 5 -13.91 -5.24 5.57
C ASP A 5 -14.66 -3.98 5.09
N ASN A 6 -15.74 -3.62 5.76
CA ASN A 6 -16.51 -2.39 5.51
C ASN A 6 -15.93 -1.16 6.22
N GLY A 7 -14.80 -1.29 6.94
CA GLY A 7 -14.16 -0.21 7.69
C GLY A 7 -14.72 0.01 9.10
N GLU A 8 -15.69 -0.79 9.54
CA GLU A 8 -16.23 -0.68 10.90
C GLU A 8 -15.28 -1.29 11.94
N VAL A 9 -15.19 -0.61 13.09
CA VAL A 9 -14.31 -1.01 14.19
C VAL A 9 -15.12 -1.45 15.40
N TYR A 10 -14.77 -2.61 15.95
CA TYR A 10 -15.37 -3.17 17.17
C TYR A 10 -14.31 -3.40 18.25
N GLY A 11 -14.65 -3.07 19.48
CA GLY A 11 -13.84 -3.28 20.68
C GLY A 11 -14.57 -4.11 21.72
N TRP A 12 -13.85 -4.96 22.44
CA TRP A 12 -14.34 -5.70 23.60
C TRP A 12 -13.18 -5.97 24.58
N GLY A 13 -13.54 -6.33 25.81
CA GLY A 13 -12.62 -6.60 26.90
C GLY A 13 -12.48 -5.42 27.87
N TYR A 14 -11.27 -5.26 28.38
CA TYR A 14 -10.93 -4.27 29.39
C TYR A 14 -10.89 -2.85 28.81
N ASN A 15 -11.52 -1.89 29.50
CA ASN A 15 -11.66 -0.50 29.05
C ASN A 15 -11.33 0.53 30.13
N GLY A 16 -10.57 0.16 31.16
CA GLY A 16 -10.28 1.07 32.28
C GLY A 16 -9.59 2.38 31.89
N ASN A 17 -8.88 2.41 30.76
CA ASN A 17 -8.22 3.60 30.22
C ASN A 17 -8.94 4.21 29.00
N GLY A 18 -10.13 3.72 28.65
CA GLY A 18 -10.83 4.14 27.43
C GLY A 18 -10.27 3.52 26.16
N GLN A 19 -9.45 2.46 26.24
CA GLN A 19 -8.76 1.86 25.09
C GLN A 19 -9.69 1.23 24.04
N LEU A 20 -10.97 1.02 24.38
CA LEU A 20 -11.96 0.56 23.42
C LEU A 20 -12.55 1.70 22.58
N GLY A 21 -12.39 2.96 22.97
CA GLY A 21 -12.83 4.11 22.18
C GLY A 21 -14.35 4.34 22.16
N VAL A 22 -15.10 3.67 23.04
CA VAL A 22 -16.57 3.67 23.07
C VAL A 22 -17.18 4.86 23.85
N GLY A 23 -16.39 5.90 24.14
CA GLY A 23 -16.86 7.11 24.82
C GLY A 23 -17.01 6.99 26.35
N ASN A 24 -16.52 5.90 26.94
CA ASN A 24 -16.54 5.67 28.39
C ASN A 24 -15.37 4.75 28.82
N ASN A 25 -15.26 4.48 30.12
CA ASN A 25 -14.25 3.57 30.71
C ASN A 25 -14.84 2.22 31.17
N VAL A 26 -16.02 1.84 30.65
CA VAL A 26 -16.73 0.62 31.06
C VAL A 26 -16.26 -0.55 30.21
N ASN A 27 -15.91 -1.66 30.86
CA ASN A 27 -15.53 -2.91 30.19
C ASN A 27 -16.67 -3.40 29.29
N GLN A 28 -16.32 -3.92 28.12
CA GLN A 28 -17.29 -4.42 27.15
C GLN A 28 -17.13 -5.94 27.04
N PRO A 29 -17.95 -6.76 27.71
CA PRO A 29 -17.80 -8.22 27.65
C PRO A 29 -18.09 -8.77 26.24
N ASN A 30 -18.87 -8.03 25.45
CA ASN A 30 -19.27 -8.38 24.09
C ASN A 30 -18.71 -7.35 23.09
N PRO A 31 -18.54 -7.70 21.80
CA PRO A 31 -18.17 -6.77 20.76
C PRO A 31 -19.06 -5.52 20.74
N CYS A 32 -18.46 -4.36 20.96
CA CYS A 32 -19.12 -3.07 20.95
C CYS A 32 -18.55 -2.22 19.81
N ARG A 33 -19.44 -1.61 19.01
CA ARG A 33 -19.04 -0.77 17.88
C ARG A 33 -18.47 0.55 18.39
N VAL A 34 -17.36 0.98 17.79
CA VAL A 34 -16.76 2.30 18.05
C VAL A 34 -17.49 3.36 17.24
N ALA A 35 -18.57 3.91 17.79
CA ALA A 35 -19.48 4.82 17.08
C ALA A 35 -18.79 6.08 16.53
N ALA A 36 -17.74 6.58 17.20
CA ALA A 36 -17.01 7.76 16.77
C ALA A 36 -16.28 7.61 15.41
N LEU A 37 -16.06 6.37 14.96
CA LEU A 37 -15.44 6.06 13.66
C LEU A 37 -16.48 5.68 12.60
N GLN A 38 -17.78 5.75 12.89
CA GLN A 38 -18.85 5.25 12.00
C GLN A 38 -18.92 5.97 10.65
N GLN A 39 -18.56 7.26 10.59
CA GLN A 39 -18.57 8.05 9.36
C GLN A 39 -17.21 8.03 8.63
N MET A 40 -16.30 7.16 9.07
CA MET A 40 -14.94 7.06 8.54
C MET A 40 -14.68 5.63 8.09
N ILE A 41 -13.72 5.47 7.21
CA ILE A 41 -13.41 4.17 6.61
C ILE A 41 -12.03 3.79 7.07
N VAL A 42 -12.01 2.97 8.12
CA VAL A 42 -10.77 2.52 8.73
C VAL A 42 -10.16 1.44 7.85
N VAL A 43 -8.91 1.62 7.45
CA VAL A 43 -8.15 0.67 6.63
C VAL A 43 -7.12 -0.11 7.45
N GLN A 44 -6.72 0.41 8.61
CA GLN A 44 -5.81 -0.26 9.52
C GLN A 44 -6.15 0.09 10.97
N ILE A 45 -6.02 -0.88 11.87
CA ILE A 45 -6.10 -0.68 13.32
C ILE A 45 -4.91 -1.33 14.01
N VAL A 46 -4.32 -0.62 14.97
CA VAL A 46 -3.23 -1.15 15.80
C VAL A 46 -3.55 -0.91 17.27
N CYS A 47 -3.12 -1.84 18.11
CA CYS A 47 -3.32 -1.79 19.56
C CYS A 47 -1.95 -1.82 20.25
N GLY A 48 -1.68 -0.83 21.09
CA GLY A 48 -0.59 -0.89 22.06
C GLY A 48 -1.06 -1.51 23.39
N TYR A 49 -0.38 -1.21 24.50
CA TYR A 49 -0.72 -1.76 25.82
C TYR A 49 -2.13 -1.38 26.31
N ALA A 50 -2.43 -0.09 26.28
CA ALA A 50 -3.68 0.48 26.77
C ALA A 50 -4.15 1.63 25.88
N HIS A 51 -3.72 1.66 24.63
CA HIS A 51 -4.13 2.64 23.63
C HIS A 51 -4.31 1.94 22.29
N ALA A 52 -5.06 2.56 21.39
CA ALA A 52 -5.24 2.09 20.03
C ALA A 52 -5.17 3.26 19.05
N MET A 53 -4.85 2.92 17.81
CA MET A 53 -4.84 3.86 16.70
C MET A 53 -5.58 3.27 15.50
N ALA A 54 -6.24 4.15 14.74
CA ALA A 54 -6.87 3.82 13.47
C ALA A 54 -6.31 4.72 12.36
N LEU A 55 -6.11 4.13 11.19
CA LEU A 55 -5.79 4.82 9.95
C LEU A 55 -7.01 4.77 9.04
N THR A 56 -7.43 5.92 8.53
CA THR A 56 -8.51 6.00 7.53
C THR A 56 -7.97 5.89 6.10
N ASP A 57 -8.83 5.60 5.15
CA ASP A 57 -8.53 5.60 3.71
C ASP A 57 -8.05 6.96 3.18
N GLU A 58 -8.55 8.05 3.77
CA GLU A 58 -8.06 9.43 3.57
C GLU A 58 -6.64 9.67 4.13
N GLY A 59 -6.05 8.68 4.81
CA GLY A 59 -4.75 8.77 5.47
C GLY A 59 -4.73 9.66 6.71
N SER A 60 -5.88 9.81 7.37
CA SER A 60 -5.98 10.45 8.69
C SER A 60 -5.73 9.42 9.79
N VAL A 61 -4.97 9.80 10.81
CA VAL A 61 -4.68 8.95 11.97
C VAL A 61 -5.50 9.41 13.17
N TYR A 62 -6.15 8.46 13.83
CA TYR A 62 -6.90 8.66 15.07
C TYR A 62 -6.26 7.84 16.19
N ALA A 63 -6.24 8.37 17.40
CA ALA A 63 -5.73 7.68 18.59
C ALA A 63 -6.66 7.87 19.79
N TRP A 64 -6.71 6.85 20.66
CA TRP A 64 -7.46 6.88 21.92
C TRP A 64 -6.90 5.88 22.94
N GLY A 65 -7.36 5.99 24.19
CA GLY A 65 -6.96 5.19 25.33
C GLY A 65 -6.05 5.95 26.30
N ALA A 66 -5.14 5.22 26.94
CA ALA A 66 -4.15 5.76 27.85
C ALA A 66 -3.18 6.70 27.13
N ASN A 67 -2.78 7.79 27.79
CA ASN A 67 -1.89 8.81 27.23
C ASN A 67 -0.82 9.32 28.22
N SER A 68 -0.58 8.63 29.33
CA SER A 68 0.33 9.10 30.38
C SER A 68 1.77 9.37 29.90
N TYR A 69 2.17 8.78 28.77
CA TYR A 69 3.47 8.96 28.15
C TYR A 69 3.43 9.76 26.84
N GLY A 70 2.28 10.29 26.45
CA GLY A 70 2.10 11.02 25.20
C GLY A 70 1.83 10.12 23.98
N GLN A 71 1.53 8.83 24.19
CA GLN A 71 1.35 7.82 23.14
C GLN A 71 0.18 8.09 22.18
N LEU A 72 -0.71 9.04 22.50
CA LEU A 72 -1.77 9.47 21.57
C LEU A 72 -1.31 10.57 20.60
N GLY A 73 -0.17 11.23 20.86
CA GLY A 73 0.39 12.22 19.93
C GLY A 73 -0.39 13.55 19.90
N THR A 74 -1.24 13.81 20.89
CA THR A 74 -2.17 14.96 20.93
C THR A 74 -1.57 16.25 21.52
N GLY A 75 -0.25 16.28 21.75
CA GLY A 75 0.45 17.41 22.38
C GLY A 75 0.25 17.49 23.90
N ASN A 76 -0.45 16.53 24.50
CA ASN A 76 -0.69 16.45 25.94
C ASN A 76 -0.62 15.00 26.44
N LYS A 77 -0.91 14.79 27.73
CA LYS A 77 -0.87 13.48 28.42
C LYS A 77 -2.23 13.00 28.93
N ALA A 78 -3.33 13.60 28.45
CA ALA A 78 -4.68 13.26 28.89
C ALA A 78 -5.17 12.00 28.17
N ASN A 79 -5.72 11.04 28.92
CA ASN A 79 -6.37 9.87 28.35
C ASN A 79 -7.60 10.29 27.53
N LEU A 80 -7.90 9.55 26.46
CA LEU A 80 -9.04 9.81 25.60
C LEU A 80 -9.91 8.57 25.50
N VAL A 81 -11.18 8.71 25.83
CA VAL A 81 -12.15 7.60 25.75
C VAL A 81 -12.81 7.48 24.39
N THR A 82 -12.50 8.41 23.48
CA THR A 82 -13.06 8.50 22.13
C THR A 82 -11.93 8.72 21.13
N PRO A 83 -11.94 8.03 19.97
CA PRO A 83 -11.03 8.29 18.87
C PRO A 83 -10.91 9.77 18.55
N THR A 84 -9.69 10.30 18.61
CA THR A 84 -9.40 11.70 18.34
C THR A 84 -8.36 11.80 17.23
N LYS A 85 -8.61 12.66 16.25
CA LYS A 85 -7.70 12.88 15.12
C LYS A 85 -6.39 13.47 15.64
N ILE A 86 -5.27 12.87 15.25
CA ILE A 86 -3.96 13.44 15.53
C ILE A 86 -3.74 14.57 14.51
N ALA A 87 -3.75 15.82 14.98
CA ALA A 87 -3.59 17.00 14.12
C ALA A 87 -2.14 17.09 13.62
N LEU A 88 -1.91 16.54 12.44
CA LEU A 88 -0.61 16.55 11.78
C LEU A 88 -0.73 17.22 10.41
N ASP A 89 -0.14 18.41 10.28
CA ASP A 89 0.13 19.06 8.99
C ASP A 89 1.31 18.35 8.26
N LYS A 90 1.33 17.02 8.30
CA LYS A 90 2.45 16.17 7.87
C LYS A 90 2.14 15.35 6.62
N GLY A 91 0.98 15.56 6.02
CA GLY A 91 0.53 14.86 4.81
C GLY A 91 -0.27 13.59 5.10
N ARG A 92 -0.47 12.77 4.06
CA ARG A 92 -1.25 11.53 4.10
C ARG A 92 -0.43 10.41 4.74
N PHE A 93 -0.98 9.76 5.77
CA PHE A 93 -0.40 8.54 6.35
C PHE A 93 -0.82 7.30 5.57
N VAL A 94 0.10 6.35 5.44
CA VAL A 94 -0.12 5.07 4.74
C VAL A 94 0.06 3.86 5.64
N GLU A 95 0.70 4.05 6.79
CA GLU A 95 0.95 2.98 7.75
C GLU A 95 1.00 3.52 9.18
N ILE A 96 0.47 2.74 10.13
CA ILE A 96 0.53 3.01 11.57
C ILE A 96 1.08 1.80 12.32
N GLY A 97 1.71 2.05 13.47
CA GLY A 97 2.23 1.03 14.36
C GLY A 97 2.13 1.45 15.82
N ALA A 98 1.89 0.48 16.70
CA ALA A 98 1.87 0.70 18.14
C ALA A 98 2.56 -0.47 18.85
N THR A 99 3.25 -0.16 19.94
CA THR A 99 3.93 -1.17 20.77
C THR A 99 3.18 -1.41 22.07
N HIS A 100 3.16 -2.67 22.50
CA HIS A 100 2.65 -3.04 23.82
C HIS A 100 3.56 -2.46 24.90
N TYR A 101 4.77 -2.99 25.07
CA TYR A 101 5.58 -2.72 26.27
C TYR A 101 6.00 -1.26 26.53
N ASN A 102 6.14 -0.42 25.51
CA ASN A 102 6.72 0.92 25.67
C ASN A 102 5.76 2.07 25.45
N HIS A 103 4.45 1.83 25.28
CA HIS A 103 3.53 2.93 25.00
C HIS A 103 4.04 3.85 23.87
N VAL A 104 4.65 3.27 22.82
CA VAL A 104 5.16 4.01 21.66
C VAL A 104 4.23 3.78 20.50
N SER A 105 3.98 4.86 19.79
CA SER A 105 3.20 4.93 18.57
C SER A 105 4.08 5.45 17.44
N SER A 106 3.82 4.97 16.23
CA SER A 106 4.56 5.34 15.03
C SER A 106 3.62 5.41 13.83
N ALA A 107 3.96 6.25 12.85
CA ALA A 107 3.22 6.32 11.58
C ALA A 107 4.15 6.73 10.43
N VAL A 108 3.82 6.27 9.22
CA VAL A 108 4.58 6.56 7.99
C VAL A 108 3.71 7.33 7.02
N THR A 109 4.26 8.40 6.45
CA THR A 109 3.59 9.17 5.40
C THR A 109 3.78 8.55 4.03
N GLN A 110 2.94 8.92 3.07
CA GLN A 110 3.07 8.50 1.66
C GLN A 110 4.44 8.86 1.06
N THR A 111 5.11 9.87 1.59
CA THR A 111 6.47 10.30 1.20
C THR A 111 7.59 9.45 1.83
N GLY A 112 7.27 8.42 2.62
CA GLY A 112 8.24 7.55 3.29
C GLY A 112 8.85 8.13 4.58
N LYS A 113 8.34 9.26 5.09
CA LYS A 113 8.80 9.82 6.36
C LYS A 113 8.15 9.09 7.53
N VAL A 114 8.97 8.66 8.49
CA VAL A 114 8.51 7.97 9.70
C VAL A 114 8.44 8.95 10.86
N TYR A 115 7.30 8.96 11.55
CA TYR A 115 7.05 9.75 12.75
C TYR A 115 6.84 8.84 13.95
N MET A 116 7.29 9.28 15.12
CA MET A 116 7.20 8.53 16.37
C MET A 116 6.82 9.41 17.56
N TRP A 117 6.12 8.84 18.53
CA TRP A 117 5.73 9.52 19.78
C TRP A 117 5.38 8.51 20.89
N GLY A 118 5.22 8.99 22.13
CA GLY A 118 5.04 8.17 23.32
C GLY A 118 6.32 8.08 24.17
N GLN A 119 6.58 6.94 24.81
CA GLN A 119 7.76 6.77 25.66
C GLN A 119 8.98 6.31 24.86
N CYS A 120 9.74 7.26 24.32
CA CYS A 120 10.87 7.01 23.44
C CYS A 120 12.19 7.16 24.22
N ARG A 121 12.92 6.04 24.43
CA ARG A 121 14.19 6.02 25.20
C ARG A 121 14.08 6.70 26.59
N GLY A 122 12.96 6.48 27.28
CA GLY A 122 12.68 7.06 28.59
C GLY A 122 12.17 8.51 28.57
N GLN A 123 12.07 9.14 27.39
CA GLN A 123 11.46 10.46 27.24
C GLN A 123 10.00 10.35 26.79
N SER A 124 9.16 11.25 27.28
CA SER A 124 7.76 11.33 26.89
C SER A 124 7.59 12.35 25.77
N ILE A 125 7.42 11.85 24.55
CA ILE A 125 7.18 12.64 23.34
C ILE A 125 5.67 12.73 23.14
N THR A 126 5.10 13.92 23.36
CA THR A 126 3.64 14.12 23.30
C THR A 126 3.10 14.48 21.92
N SER A 127 3.98 14.74 20.96
CA SER A 127 3.62 15.10 19.58
C SER A 127 4.49 14.31 18.59
N PRO A 128 3.94 13.84 17.45
CA PRO A 128 4.68 13.07 16.46
C PRO A 128 5.95 13.77 15.99
N MET A 129 7.09 13.09 16.18
CA MET A 129 8.42 13.58 15.84
C MET A 129 8.99 12.80 14.66
N GLU A 130 9.46 13.51 13.64
CA GLU A 130 10.09 12.90 12.45
C GLU A 130 11.40 12.20 12.84
N THR A 131 11.57 10.98 12.35
CA THR A 131 12.76 10.15 12.59
C THR A 131 13.68 10.16 11.37
N ARG A 132 14.88 9.60 11.54
CA ARG A 132 15.82 9.38 10.42
C ARG A 132 15.58 8.06 9.69
N PHE A 133 14.61 7.27 10.13
CA PHE A 133 14.34 5.94 9.60
C PHE A 133 13.31 5.99 8.48
N SER A 134 13.37 4.99 7.60
CA SER A 134 12.44 4.84 6.46
C SER A 134 11.32 3.85 6.75
N THR A 135 11.44 3.04 7.82
CA THR A 135 10.44 2.05 8.23
C THR A 135 10.04 2.20 9.70
N VAL A 136 8.83 1.76 10.03
CA VAL A 136 8.35 1.67 11.43
C VAL A 136 9.17 0.66 12.24
N ASP A 137 9.65 -0.40 11.58
CA ASP A 137 10.40 -1.48 12.22
C ASP A 137 11.74 -0.99 12.76
N ASP A 138 12.49 -0.22 11.97
CA ASP A 138 13.76 0.38 12.41
C ASP A 138 13.54 1.39 13.54
N ALA A 139 12.44 2.15 13.46
CA ALA A 139 12.07 3.09 14.51
C ALA A 139 11.77 2.34 15.82
N PHE A 140 10.98 1.27 15.80
CA PHE A 140 10.75 0.49 17.01
C PHE A 140 12.01 -0.22 17.49
N ALA A 141 12.82 -0.82 16.62
CA ALA A 141 14.08 -1.44 17.01
C ALA A 141 15.03 -0.47 17.74
N CYS A 142 15.06 0.81 17.33
CA CYS A 142 15.89 1.84 17.95
C CYS A 142 15.29 2.42 19.25
N PHE A 143 13.98 2.62 19.30
CA PHE A 143 13.35 3.44 20.34
C PHE A 143 12.54 2.67 21.37
N SER A 144 12.25 1.38 21.14
CA SER A 144 11.57 0.50 22.10
C SER A 144 12.57 -0.24 22.99
N MET A 145 12.16 -0.52 24.24
CA MET A 145 12.90 -1.33 25.22
C MET A 145 11.99 -2.45 25.80
N PRO A 146 12.22 -3.74 25.50
CA PRO A 146 13.24 -4.27 24.60
C PRO A 146 12.99 -3.85 23.15
N ALA A 147 14.03 -3.87 22.33
CA ALA A 147 13.90 -3.64 20.89
C ALA A 147 12.95 -4.69 20.30
N VAL A 148 11.81 -4.24 19.80
CA VAL A 148 10.79 -5.09 19.20
C VAL A 148 10.52 -4.67 17.76
N THR A 149 10.30 -5.66 16.91
CA THR A 149 9.65 -5.50 15.60
C THR A 149 8.37 -6.33 15.60
N TRP A 150 7.36 -5.87 14.87
CA TRP A 150 6.08 -6.57 14.74
C TRP A 150 6.00 -7.39 13.44
N ARG A 151 7.02 -7.29 12.58
CA ARG A 151 7.19 -8.14 11.38
C ARG A 151 8.27 -9.21 11.63
N PRO A 152 8.10 -10.43 11.09
CA PRO A 152 9.15 -11.45 11.13
C PRO A 152 10.42 -10.92 10.44
N LEU A 153 11.56 -10.94 11.14
CA LEU A 153 12.85 -10.56 10.57
C LEU A 153 13.37 -11.68 9.66
N SER A 154 13.51 -11.40 8.37
CA SER A 154 14.43 -12.12 7.49
C SER A 154 15.79 -11.41 7.54
N PHE A 155 16.80 -12.05 8.10
CA PHE A 155 18.14 -11.49 8.17
C PHE A 155 18.85 -11.72 6.83
N GLU A 156 19.07 -10.66 6.05
CA GLU A 156 20.11 -10.64 5.02
C GLU A 156 21.27 -9.79 5.53
N THR A 157 22.44 -10.41 5.64
CA THR A 157 23.65 -9.80 6.19
C THR A 157 24.64 -9.43 5.08
N ASP A 158 25.12 -8.19 5.18
CA ASP A 158 26.39 -7.62 4.69
C ASP A 158 26.54 -7.01 3.29
N ASN A 159 27.18 -5.83 3.34
CA ASN A 159 27.62 -4.93 2.27
C ASN A 159 28.75 -5.50 1.39
N PHE A 160 28.47 -6.60 0.68
CA PHE A 160 29.10 -6.81 -0.62
C PHE A 160 28.15 -6.25 -1.68
N TYR A 161 28.66 -5.79 -2.83
CA TYR A 161 27.79 -5.51 -3.96
C TYR A 161 27.08 -6.83 -4.31
N THR A 162 25.84 -6.97 -3.85
CA THR A 162 25.05 -8.19 -4.01
C THR A 162 24.91 -8.51 -5.49
N ILE A 163 24.64 -9.76 -5.83
CA ILE A 163 24.33 -10.15 -7.21
C ILE A 163 23.21 -9.26 -7.75
N GLU A 164 22.21 -8.94 -6.92
CA GLU A 164 21.13 -7.99 -7.24
C GLU A 164 21.66 -6.63 -7.69
N ARG A 165 22.61 -6.03 -6.97
CA ARG A 165 23.15 -4.71 -7.32
C ARG A 165 23.93 -4.73 -8.64
N HIS A 166 24.68 -5.80 -8.90
CA HIS A 166 25.36 -5.96 -10.18
C HIS A 166 24.39 -6.20 -11.33
N LEU A 167 23.33 -6.98 -11.12
CA LEU A 167 22.26 -7.17 -12.12
C LEU A 167 21.55 -5.85 -12.41
N ARG A 168 21.26 -5.04 -11.38
CA ARG A 168 20.70 -3.69 -11.57
C ARG A 168 21.62 -2.80 -12.42
N MET A 169 22.93 -2.83 -12.18
CA MET A 169 23.90 -2.05 -12.98
C MET A 169 24.09 -2.60 -14.40
N ALA A 170 23.83 -3.89 -14.62
CA ALA A 170 23.88 -4.51 -15.94
C ALA A 170 22.62 -4.22 -16.77
N PHE A 171 21.50 -3.84 -16.15
CA PHE A 171 20.28 -3.49 -16.88
C PHE A 171 20.49 -2.28 -17.80
N ASP A 172 20.06 -2.41 -19.05
CA ASP A 172 20.23 -1.41 -20.12
C ASP A 172 21.69 -1.02 -20.42
N ASN A 173 22.63 -1.94 -20.16
CA ASN A 173 24.04 -1.76 -20.50
C ASN A 173 24.37 -2.35 -21.89
N GLN A 174 24.79 -1.48 -22.81
CA GLN A 174 25.14 -1.85 -24.18
C GLN A 174 26.39 -2.73 -24.30
N GLU A 175 27.31 -2.67 -23.33
CA GLU A 175 28.59 -3.42 -23.38
C GLU A 175 28.41 -4.90 -23.08
N THR A 176 27.45 -5.25 -22.20
CA THR A 176 27.29 -6.62 -21.70
C THR A 176 26.08 -7.35 -22.28
N SER A 177 25.14 -6.63 -22.90
CA SER A 177 23.90 -7.19 -23.44
C SER A 177 24.11 -8.09 -24.65
N ASP A 178 23.32 -9.17 -24.74
CA ASP A 178 23.27 -10.10 -25.88
C ASP A 178 21.91 -10.07 -26.61
N LEU A 179 21.00 -9.16 -26.21
CA LEU A 179 19.68 -8.97 -26.80
C LEU A 179 19.20 -7.53 -26.63
N LYS A 180 18.40 -7.06 -27.60
CA LYS A 180 17.77 -5.74 -27.58
C LYS A 180 16.27 -5.86 -27.78
N PHE A 181 15.48 -5.19 -26.94
CA PHE A 181 14.07 -4.96 -27.20
C PHE A 181 13.87 -3.57 -27.78
N MET A 182 13.07 -3.47 -28.85
CA MET A 182 12.66 -2.20 -29.42
C MET A 182 11.18 -1.97 -29.12
N VAL A 183 10.88 -0.91 -28.37
CA VAL A 183 9.53 -0.52 -27.94
C VAL A 183 9.35 0.95 -28.28
N GLU A 184 8.35 1.28 -29.11
CA GLU A 184 8.06 2.67 -29.54
C GLU A 184 9.29 3.42 -30.10
N GLY A 185 10.16 2.71 -30.82
CA GLY A 185 11.39 3.27 -31.41
C GLY A 185 12.54 3.49 -30.42
N ARG A 186 12.38 3.11 -29.14
CA ARG A 186 13.43 3.12 -28.13
C ARG A 186 13.95 1.71 -27.90
N VAL A 187 15.25 1.61 -27.63
CA VAL A 187 15.93 0.33 -27.43
C VAL A 187 16.24 0.12 -25.96
N VAL A 188 16.04 -1.09 -25.46
CA VAL A 188 16.45 -1.53 -24.11
C VAL A 188 17.39 -2.72 -24.24
N HIS A 189 18.57 -2.62 -23.64
CA HIS A 189 19.61 -3.63 -23.69
C HIS A 189 19.47 -4.64 -22.55
N VAL A 190 19.43 -5.94 -22.87
CA VAL A 190 19.15 -7.01 -21.91
C VAL A 190 19.98 -8.27 -22.19
N HIS A 191 19.90 -9.22 -21.25
CA HIS A 191 20.63 -10.48 -21.24
C HIS A 191 19.64 -11.66 -21.34
N LYS A 192 19.75 -12.47 -22.41
CA LYS A 192 18.93 -13.67 -22.64
C LYS A 192 18.96 -14.60 -21.43
N ALA A 193 20.12 -14.75 -20.79
CA ALA A 193 20.29 -15.59 -19.60
C ALA A 193 19.36 -15.18 -18.45
N VAL A 194 19.29 -13.89 -18.12
CA VAL A 194 18.43 -13.38 -17.04
C VAL A 194 16.96 -13.59 -17.37
N LEU A 195 16.56 -13.30 -18.61
CA LEU A 195 15.18 -13.47 -19.07
C LEU A 195 14.74 -14.94 -19.02
N LYS A 196 15.56 -15.87 -19.53
CA LYS A 196 15.27 -17.33 -19.50
C LYS A 196 15.20 -17.85 -18.06
N ILE A 197 15.95 -17.29 -17.11
CA ILE A 197 15.89 -17.69 -15.69
C ILE A 197 14.62 -17.15 -15.02
N ARG A 198 14.27 -15.90 -15.29
CA ARG A 198 13.26 -15.18 -14.49
C ARG A 198 11.85 -15.22 -15.04
N CYS A 199 11.66 -15.48 -16.34
CA CYS A 199 10.35 -15.47 -16.97
C CYS A 199 10.11 -16.73 -17.80
N GLU A 200 9.02 -17.43 -17.53
CA GLU A 200 8.66 -18.66 -18.25
C GLU A 200 8.29 -18.40 -19.72
N HIS A 201 7.67 -17.25 -20.00
CA HIS A 201 7.38 -16.81 -21.36
C HIS A 201 8.66 -16.71 -22.19
N PHE A 202 9.67 -15.99 -21.70
CA PHE A 202 10.96 -15.87 -22.39
C PHE A 202 11.73 -17.19 -22.45
N ARG A 203 11.64 -18.02 -21.41
CA ARG A 203 12.23 -19.36 -21.43
C ARG A 203 11.68 -20.20 -22.58
N SER A 204 10.38 -20.09 -22.85
CA SER A 204 9.70 -20.81 -23.94
C SER A 204 10.01 -20.18 -25.30
N MET A 205 10.00 -18.86 -25.38
CA MET A 205 10.32 -18.07 -26.58
C MET A 205 11.71 -18.40 -27.12
N PHE A 206 12.71 -18.55 -26.24
CA PHE A 206 14.09 -18.81 -26.62
C PHE A 206 14.49 -20.30 -26.59
N GLN A 207 13.53 -21.21 -26.75
CA GLN A 207 13.84 -22.62 -27.01
C GLN A 207 14.27 -22.81 -28.46
N ALA A 208 15.21 -23.74 -28.71
CA ALA A 208 15.88 -23.97 -29.99
C ALA A 208 14.99 -24.26 -31.21
N HIS A 209 13.67 -24.40 -31.03
CA HIS A 209 12.71 -24.64 -32.11
C HIS A 209 12.09 -23.34 -32.66
N TRP A 210 12.33 -22.19 -32.03
CA TRP A 210 11.82 -20.88 -32.44
C TRP A 210 12.97 -20.02 -33.01
N GLY A 211 12.80 -19.49 -34.22
CA GLY A 211 13.80 -18.66 -34.92
C GLY A 211 14.02 -17.27 -34.31
N GLU A 212 13.68 -17.08 -33.04
CA GLU A 212 13.88 -15.85 -32.26
C GLU A 212 15.14 -15.93 -31.39
N ASP A 213 15.71 -17.12 -31.16
CA ASP A 213 17.00 -17.26 -30.45
C ASP A 213 18.15 -16.65 -31.27
N ASP A 214 18.03 -16.65 -32.61
CA ASP A 214 18.99 -16.05 -33.56
C ASP A 214 18.79 -14.54 -33.79
N LYS A 215 17.74 -13.93 -33.21
CA LYS A 215 17.49 -12.48 -33.36
C LYS A 215 18.23 -11.69 -32.28
N ASP A 216 18.91 -10.64 -32.73
CA ASP A 216 19.55 -9.65 -31.85
C ASP A 216 18.59 -8.53 -31.41
N VAL A 217 17.48 -8.35 -32.14
CA VAL A 217 16.46 -7.31 -31.88
C VAL A 217 15.07 -7.92 -31.92
N ILE A 218 14.27 -7.67 -30.88
CA ILE A 218 12.86 -8.07 -30.81
C ILE A 218 12.00 -6.81 -30.69
N GLU A 219 11.07 -6.65 -31.62
CA GLU A 219 10.12 -5.54 -31.63
C GLU A 219 8.87 -5.85 -30.81
N ILE A 220 8.50 -4.93 -29.92
CA ILE A 220 7.30 -5.02 -29.09
C ILE A 220 6.40 -3.84 -29.40
N THR A 221 5.19 -4.14 -29.85
CA THR A 221 4.20 -3.14 -30.27
C THR A 221 2.95 -3.12 -29.38
N GLN A 222 2.81 -4.10 -28.49
CA GLN A 222 1.61 -4.31 -27.67
C GLN A 222 1.59 -3.47 -26.39
N PHE A 223 2.77 -3.04 -25.93
CA PHE A 223 2.94 -2.34 -24.66
C PHE A 223 3.70 -1.03 -24.86
N SER A 224 3.42 -0.03 -24.04
CA SER A 224 4.15 1.24 -24.05
C SER A 224 5.57 1.06 -23.49
N TYR A 225 6.47 1.95 -23.90
CA TYR A 225 7.85 1.94 -23.41
C TYR A 225 7.99 1.93 -21.88
N PRO A 226 7.32 2.81 -21.09
CA PRO A 226 7.49 2.82 -19.63
C PRO A 226 7.06 1.51 -18.99
N VAL A 227 5.96 0.92 -19.46
CA VAL A 227 5.44 -0.36 -18.95
C VAL A 227 6.41 -1.50 -19.25
N TYR A 228 6.84 -1.63 -20.51
CA TYR A 228 7.71 -2.74 -20.90
C TYR A 228 9.11 -2.61 -20.31
N ARG A 229 9.65 -1.39 -20.22
CA ARG A 229 10.93 -1.13 -19.55
C ARG A 229 10.87 -1.50 -18.07
N ALA A 230 9.81 -1.12 -17.36
CA ALA A 230 9.63 -1.47 -15.95
C ALA A 230 9.48 -2.99 -15.74
N PHE A 231 8.80 -3.69 -16.66
CA PHE A 231 8.77 -5.15 -16.65
C PHE A 231 10.16 -5.76 -16.76
N LEU A 232 10.95 -5.30 -17.74
CA LEU A 232 12.31 -5.80 -17.92
C LEU A 232 13.16 -5.47 -16.69
N GLU A 233 13.07 -4.27 -16.13
CA GLU A 233 13.81 -3.88 -14.91
C GLU A 233 13.40 -4.73 -13.69
N TYR A 234 12.12 -5.09 -13.57
CA TYR A 234 11.63 -6.00 -12.54
C TYR A 234 12.31 -7.38 -12.64
N LEU A 235 12.55 -7.91 -13.84
CA LEU A 235 13.23 -9.19 -14.00
C LEU A 235 14.68 -9.16 -13.48
N TYR A 236 15.31 -7.99 -13.37
CA TYR A 236 16.66 -7.84 -12.83
C TYR A 236 16.68 -7.51 -11.34
N THR A 237 15.65 -6.82 -10.84
CA THR A 237 15.72 -6.11 -9.56
C THR A 237 14.65 -6.50 -8.56
N ASP A 238 13.61 -7.23 -8.97
CA ASP A 238 12.43 -7.52 -8.16
C ASP A 238 11.67 -6.26 -7.67
N GLN A 239 11.98 -5.08 -8.24
CA GLN A 239 11.36 -3.79 -7.92
C GLN A 239 10.61 -3.25 -9.13
N VAL A 240 9.55 -2.48 -8.87
CA VAL A 240 8.78 -1.75 -9.89
C VAL A 240 8.63 -0.32 -9.42
N ASP A 241 9.15 0.62 -10.21
CA ASP A 241 8.96 2.05 -10.01
C ASP A 241 8.10 2.60 -11.14
N LEU A 242 6.78 2.56 -10.94
CA LEU A 242 5.79 3.10 -11.88
C LEU A 242 4.67 3.80 -11.12
N PRO A 243 4.11 4.87 -11.69
CA PRO A 243 2.90 5.47 -11.16
C PRO A 243 1.72 4.47 -11.28
N PRO A 244 0.69 4.58 -10.42
CA PRO A 244 -0.42 3.63 -10.38
C PRO A 244 -1.20 3.57 -11.71
N GLU A 245 -1.20 4.65 -12.49
CA GLU A 245 -1.83 4.71 -13.82
C GLU A 245 -1.12 3.79 -14.83
N ASP A 246 0.22 3.79 -14.83
CA ASP A 246 1.03 2.93 -15.72
C ASP A 246 1.13 1.50 -15.19
N ALA A 247 1.01 1.30 -13.87
CA ALA A 247 0.98 -0.02 -13.24
C ALA A 247 -0.18 -0.91 -13.77
N ILE A 248 -1.23 -0.30 -14.34
CA ILE A 248 -2.30 -1.02 -15.05
C ILE A 248 -1.75 -1.76 -16.28
N GLY A 249 -0.94 -1.08 -17.10
CA GLY A 249 -0.35 -1.71 -18.28
C GLY A 249 0.60 -2.84 -17.88
N LEU A 250 1.29 -2.68 -16.76
CA LEU A 250 2.15 -3.73 -16.22
C LEU A 250 1.36 -4.91 -15.66
N LEU A 251 0.16 -4.67 -15.10
CA LEU A 251 -0.76 -5.73 -14.66
C LEU A 251 -1.26 -6.57 -15.85
N ASP A 252 -1.57 -5.92 -16.98
CA ASP A 252 -1.94 -6.59 -18.25
C ASP A 252 -0.82 -7.50 -18.76
N LEU A 253 0.40 -6.97 -18.79
CA LEU A 253 1.59 -7.71 -19.17
C LEU A 253 1.83 -8.90 -18.23
N ALA A 254 1.72 -8.70 -16.92
CA ALA A 254 1.87 -9.75 -15.92
C ALA A 254 0.84 -10.88 -16.10
N ASN A 255 -0.41 -10.55 -16.45
CA ASN A 255 -1.42 -11.55 -16.78
C ASN A 255 -1.07 -12.29 -18.09
N SER A 256 -0.66 -11.55 -19.13
CA SER A 256 -0.29 -12.09 -20.44
C SER A 256 0.88 -13.07 -20.38
N TYR A 257 1.86 -12.79 -19.51
CA TYR A 257 3.04 -13.64 -19.30
C TYR A 257 2.92 -14.59 -18.10
N CYS A 258 1.74 -14.67 -17.48
CA CYS A 258 1.44 -15.52 -16.32
C CYS A 258 2.33 -15.28 -15.07
N GLU A 259 2.85 -14.06 -14.89
CA GLU A 259 3.74 -13.68 -13.78
C GLU A 259 2.96 -13.30 -12.51
N GLN A 260 2.68 -14.28 -11.66
CA GLN A 260 1.83 -14.11 -10.47
C GLN A 260 2.41 -13.17 -9.39
N GLN A 261 3.73 -13.14 -9.22
CA GLN A 261 4.38 -12.26 -8.24
C GLN A 261 4.31 -10.80 -8.67
N LEU A 262 4.58 -10.54 -9.94
CA LEU A 262 4.46 -9.21 -10.54
C LEU A 262 3.02 -8.70 -10.47
N LYS A 263 2.04 -9.58 -10.76
CA LYS A 263 0.61 -9.26 -10.60
C LYS A 263 0.28 -8.73 -9.19
N LYS A 264 0.71 -9.43 -8.14
CA LYS A 264 0.52 -9.01 -6.74
C LYS A 264 1.22 -7.70 -6.42
N LEU A 265 2.38 -7.45 -7.03
CA LEU A 265 3.13 -6.21 -6.84
C LEU A 265 2.39 -5.03 -7.49
N CYS A 266 1.92 -5.17 -8.73
CA CYS A 266 1.11 -4.16 -9.43
C CYS A 266 -0.17 -3.84 -8.66
N GLU A 267 -0.89 -4.85 -8.18
CA GLU A 267 -2.09 -4.64 -7.34
C GLU A 267 -1.78 -3.84 -6.06
N ARG A 268 -0.62 -4.06 -5.45
CA ARG A 268 -0.19 -3.31 -4.26
C ARG A 268 0.10 -1.84 -4.59
N ILE A 269 0.82 -1.58 -5.67
CA ILE A 269 1.14 -0.23 -6.15
C ILE A 269 -0.17 0.54 -6.42
N ILE A 270 -1.12 -0.08 -7.12
CA ILE A 270 -2.42 0.53 -7.43
C ILE A 270 -3.21 0.82 -6.15
N LYS A 271 -3.27 -0.13 -5.20
CA LYS A 271 -3.97 0.05 -3.92
C LYS A 271 -3.38 1.19 -3.07
N GLN A 272 -2.06 1.40 -3.12
CA GLN A 272 -1.37 2.47 -2.38
C GLN A 272 -1.49 3.84 -3.07
N GLY A 273 -1.52 3.85 -4.40
CA GLY A 273 -1.54 5.06 -5.23
C GLY A 273 -2.93 5.59 -5.60
N ILE A 274 -4.02 4.97 -5.15
CA ILE A 274 -5.38 5.41 -5.47
C ILE A 274 -5.67 6.81 -4.88
N THR A 275 -6.26 7.67 -5.71
CA THR A 275 -6.71 9.03 -5.42
C THR A 275 -8.08 9.26 -6.05
N VAL A 276 -8.77 10.33 -5.65
CA VAL A 276 -10.08 10.68 -6.24
C VAL A 276 -9.99 10.87 -7.76
N GLU A 277 -8.89 11.46 -8.24
CA GLU A 277 -8.69 11.79 -9.66
C GLU A 277 -8.48 10.54 -10.54
N ASN A 278 -7.79 9.51 -10.04
CA ASN A 278 -7.48 8.31 -10.82
C ASN A 278 -8.40 7.11 -10.51
N ALA A 279 -9.20 7.15 -9.44
CA ALA A 279 -10.00 6.02 -8.98
C ALA A 279 -10.95 5.44 -10.03
N ALA A 280 -11.61 6.29 -10.83
CA ALA A 280 -12.51 5.84 -11.89
C ALA A 280 -11.77 5.06 -12.99
N MET A 281 -10.60 5.54 -13.42
CA MET A 281 -9.77 4.84 -14.41
C MET A 281 -9.24 3.51 -13.85
N LEU A 282 -8.77 3.51 -12.60
CA LEU A 282 -8.29 2.30 -11.91
C LEU A 282 -9.40 1.24 -11.76
N LEU A 283 -10.65 1.66 -11.51
CA LEU A 283 -11.80 0.77 -11.48
C LEU A 283 -12.07 0.15 -12.85
N ALA A 284 -12.11 0.96 -13.92
CA ALA A 284 -12.32 0.46 -15.27
C ALA A 284 -11.23 -0.53 -15.70
N ALA A 285 -9.97 -0.23 -15.36
CA ALA A 285 -8.86 -1.13 -15.58
C ALA A 285 -9.03 -2.46 -14.84
N ALA A 286 -9.40 -2.43 -13.57
CA ALA A 286 -9.61 -3.65 -12.79
C ALA A 286 -10.72 -4.55 -13.37
N ILE A 287 -11.79 -3.95 -13.92
CA ILE A 287 -12.85 -4.67 -14.64
C ILE A 287 -12.31 -5.27 -15.94
N LYS A 288 -11.61 -4.47 -16.74
CA LYS A 288 -11.05 -4.89 -18.04
C LYS A 288 -10.11 -6.10 -17.90
N TYR A 289 -9.33 -6.14 -16.82
CA TYR A 289 -8.34 -7.20 -16.57
C TYR A 289 -8.83 -8.30 -15.63
N GLU A 290 -10.15 -8.34 -15.35
CA GLU A 290 -10.80 -9.34 -14.49
C GLU A 290 -10.14 -9.49 -13.09
N ALA A 291 -9.55 -8.40 -12.58
CA ALA A 291 -8.85 -8.36 -11.32
C ALA A 291 -9.85 -8.13 -10.17
N ARG A 292 -10.62 -9.18 -9.80
CA ARG A 292 -11.76 -9.09 -8.87
C ARG A 292 -11.43 -8.40 -7.53
N ASP A 293 -10.29 -8.72 -6.92
CA ASP A 293 -9.88 -8.14 -5.64
C ASP A 293 -9.54 -6.65 -5.78
N LEU A 294 -8.97 -6.26 -6.92
CA LEU A 294 -8.67 -4.87 -7.23
C LEU A 294 -9.94 -4.10 -7.61
N GLU A 295 -10.84 -4.73 -8.36
CA GLU A 295 -12.13 -4.18 -8.75
C GLU A 295 -12.96 -3.85 -7.51
N GLU A 296 -13.06 -4.79 -6.56
CA GLU A 296 -13.79 -4.57 -5.31
C GLU A 296 -13.17 -3.45 -4.47
N PHE A 297 -11.84 -3.39 -4.42
CA PHE A 297 -11.12 -2.31 -3.72
C PHE A 297 -11.37 -0.95 -4.36
N CYS A 298 -11.18 -0.82 -5.68
CA CYS A 298 -11.41 0.41 -6.43
C CYS A 298 -12.88 0.83 -6.37
N PHE A 299 -13.81 -0.13 -6.48
CA PHE A 299 -15.24 0.15 -6.37
C PHE A 299 -15.58 0.69 -4.99
N ARG A 300 -15.05 0.06 -3.93
CA ARG A 300 -15.24 0.54 -2.55
C ARG A 300 -14.72 1.97 -2.40
N PHE A 301 -13.51 2.26 -2.87
CA PHE A 301 -12.97 3.62 -2.85
C PHE A 301 -13.85 4.62 -3.61
N CYS A 302 -14.26 4.28 -4.84
CA CYS A 302 -15.17 5.11 -5.65
C CYS A 302 -16.52 5.33 -4.97
N PHE A 303 -17.08 4.31 -4.33
CA PHE A 303 -18.37 4.40 -3.62
C PHE A 303 -18.28 5.32 -2.40
N ASN A 304 -17.20 5.21 -1.64
CA ASN A 304 -16.96 6.02 -0.45
C ASN A 304 -16.79 7.50 -0.77
N HIS A 305 -16.13 7.79 -1.90
CA HIS A 305 -15.86 9.14 -2.40
C HIS A 305 -16.78 9.53 -3.57
N MET A 306 -17.97 8.91 -3.67
CA MET A 306 -18.81 8.96 -4.87
C MET A 306 -19.12 10.39 -5.33
N THR A 307 -19.41 11.31 -4.41
CA THR A 307 -19.71 12.72 -4.73
C THR A 307 -18.55 13.44 -5.41
N ALA A 308 -17.30 13.17 -4.99
CA ALA A 308 -16.11 13.77 -5.58
C ALA A 308 -15.70 13.02 -6.86
N VAL A 309 -15.70 11.69 -6.85
CA VAL A 309 -15.30 10.85 -8.00
C VAL A 309 -16.20 11.08 -9.20
N THR A 310 -17.52 11.18 -9.01
CA THR A 310 -18.48 11.44 -10.10
C THR A 310 -18.32 12.81 -10.79
N GLN A 311 -17.61 13.74 -10.17
CA GLN A 311 -17.31 15.06 -10.74
C GLN A 311 -15.97 15.08 -11.50
N THR A 312 -15.19 14.00 -11.47
CA THR A 312 -13.87 13.93 -12.12
C THR A 312 -13.98 13.71 -13.63
N GLU A 313 -12.98 14.21 -14.37
CA GLU A 313 -12.87 13.94 -15.81
C GLU A 313 -12.67 12.44 -16.10
N ALA A 314 -11.96 11.73 -15.22
CA ALA A 314 -11.76 10.29 -15.29
C ALA A 314 -13.08 9.51 -15.27
N PHE A 315 -14.05 9.92 -14.45
CA PHE A 315 -15.37 9.30 -14.41
C PHE A 315 -16.19 9.59 -15.68
N ASN A 316 -16.07 10.80 -16.24
CA ASN A 316 -16.74 11.16 -17.50
C ASN A 316 -16.22 10.39 -18.73
N LYS A 317 -15.00 9.86 -18.65
CA LYS A 317 -14.39 9.04 -19.72
C LYS A 317 -14.78 7.56 -19.66
N LEU A 318 -15.51 7.13 -18.62
CA LEU A 318 -15.97 5.75 -18.49
C LEU A 318 -16.99 5.40 -19.57
N ASP A 319 -16.96 4.16 -20.05
CA ASP A 319 -17.96 3.64 -20.97
C ASP A 319 -19.33 3.46 -20.27
N GLU A 320 -20.41 3.54 -21.05
CA GLU A 320 -21.78 3.48 -20.53
C GLU A 320 -22.06 2.19 -19.74
N GLN A 321 -21.45 1.07 -20.11
CA GLN A 321 -21.66 -0.21 -19.45
C GLN A 321 -20.99 -0.22 -18.07
N THR A 322 -19.78 0.29 -17.95
CA THR A 322 -19.07 0.45 -16.67
C THR A 322 -19.82 1.40 -15.74
N VAL A 323 -20.32 2.53 -16.24
CA VAL A 323 -21.12 3.48 -15.44
C VAL A 323 -22.42 2.82 -14.96
N LYS A 324 -23.14 2.12 -15.85
CA LYS A 324 -24.37 1.40 -15.48
C LYS A 324 -24.10 0.34 -14.40
N ASN A 325 -23.04 -0.45 -14.56
CA ASN A 325 -22.63 -1.45 -13.57
C ASN A 325 -22.28 -0.80 -12.23
N PHE A 326 -21.56 0.33 -12.25
CA PHE A 326 -21.23 1.10 -11.06
C PHE A 326 -22.50 1.58 -10.32
N ILE A 327 -23.45 2.18 -11.03
CA ILE A 327 -24.71 2.66 -10.45
C ILE A 327 -25.52 1.50 -9.86
N LEU A 328 -25.62 0.36 -10.56
CA LEU A 328 -26.32 -0.82 -10.06
C LEU A 328 -25.69 -1.37 -8.77
N LYS A 329 -24.36 -1.50 -8.73
CA LYS A 329 -23.64 -1.92 -7.51
C LYS A 329 -23.80 -0.90 -6.38
N ALA A 330 -23.75 0.40 -6.68
CA ALA A 330 -23.95 1.45 -5.70
C ALA A 330 -25.38 1.43 -5.12
N ALA A 331 -26.38 1.22 -5.97
CA ALA A 331 -27.78 1.07 -5.55
C ALA A 331 -27.99 -0.13 -4.62
N GLN A 332 -27.39 -1.28 -4.94
CA GLN A 332 -27.43 -2.47 -4.07
C GLN A 332 -26.79 -2.21 -2.70
N ARG A 333 -25.73 -1.40 -2.64
CA ARG A 333 -25.08 -0.98 -1.39
C ARG A 333 -25.77 0.19 -0.69
N GLY A 334 -26.90 0.65 -1.20
CA GLY A 334 -27.75 1.64 -0.53
C GLY A 334 -27.37 3.10 -0.77
N ALA A 335 -26.57 3.41 -1.80
CA ALA A 335 -26.23 4.80 -2.16
C ALA A 335 -27.45 5.71 -2.37
N PHE A 336 -28.59 5.13 -2.78
CA PHE A 336 -29.82 5.86 -3.13
C PHE A 336 -30.99 5.55 -2.19
N LYS A 337 -30.72 5.03 -0.99
CA LYS A 337 -31.79 4.83 0.01
C LYS A 337 -32.18 6.20 0.59
N TYR A 338 -33.44 6.56 0.39
CA TYR A 338 -34.09 7.73 0.99
C TYR A 338 -34.28 7.58 2.49
#